data_AF-A0A937PXV4-F1
#
_entry.id   AF-A0A937PXV4-F1
#
_cell.length_a   1.000
_cell.length_b   1.000
_cell.length_c   1.000
_cell.angle_alpha   90.00
_cell.angle_beta   90.00
_cell.angle_gamma   90.00
#
_symmetry.space_group_name_H-M   'P 1'
#
loop_
_entity.id
_entity.type
_entity.pdbx_description
1 polymer ?
#
loop_
_entity_poly.entity_id
_entity_poly.type
_entity_poly.pdbx_seq_one_letter_code
_entity_poly.pdbx_strand_id
1 'polypeptide(L)' 'MGKENKPKREPGVCIPWEEKVKELPTILGDKEIVKQKWEDVDGLGYVYIWQCLLSF' A
#
# COMPACT_ATOMS: atom_id res chain seq x y z
N MET A 1 -15.99 -1.43 25.58
CA MET A 1 -15.28 -0.18 25.23
C MET A 1 -14.45 -0.47 23.98
N GLY A 2 -14.83 0.14 22.84
CA GLY A 2 -14.10 0.17 21.55
C GLY A 2 -13.76 -1.16 20.87
N LYS A 3 -14.48 -1.55 19.82
CA LYS A 3 -13.99 -2.56 18.86
C LYS A 3 -12.73 -1.99 18.19
N GLU A 4 -11.56 -2.59 18.45
CA GLU A 4 -10.32 -2.21 17.76
C GLU A 4 -10.40 -2.64 16.28
N ASN A 5 -10.91 -1.76 15.43
CA ASN A 5 -10.84 -1.91 13.98
C ASN A 5 -9.45 -1.45 13.50
N LYS A 6 -8.41 -2.22 13.82
CA LYS A 6 -7.08 -1.99 13.23
C LYS A 6 -7.11 -2.60 11.82
N PRO A 7 -6.93 -1.83 10.74
CA PRO A 7 -6.66 -2.45 9.45
C PRO A 7 -5.38 -3.27 9.62
N LYS A 8 -5.49 -4.59 9.46
CA LYS A 8 -4.38 -5.52 9.59
C LYS A 8 -3.49 -5.37 8.36
N ARG A 9 -2.73 -4.27 8.29
CA ARG A 9 -1.77 -4.01 7.22
C ARG A 9 -0.61 -4.97 7.39
N GLU A 10 -0.22 -5.60 6.30
CA GLU A 10 0.94 -6.49 6.31
C GLU A 10 2.23 -5.68 6.48
N PRO A 11 3.25 -6.23 7.16
CA PRO A 11 4.57 -5.61 7.19
C PRO A 11 5.10 -5.41 5.76
N GLY A 12 5.67 -4.24 5.48
CA GLY A 12 6.15 -3.90 4.14
C GLY A 12 5.14 -3.20 3.24
N VAL A 13 3.89 -3.06 3.68
CA VAL A 13 2.80 -2.43 2.91
C VAL A 13 2.33 -1.17 3.62
N CYS A 14 2.27 -0.05 2.89
CA CYS A 14 1.68 1.19 3.39
C CYS A 14 0.17 1.20 3.14
N ILE A 15 -0.24 0.89 1.91
CA ILE A 15 -1.63 0.89 1.46
C ILE A 15 -1.92 -0.38 0.63
N PRO A 16 -2.70 -1.33 1.17
CA PRO A 16 -3.07 -2.56 0.46
C PRO A 16 -3.79 -2.27 -0.86
N TRP A 17 -3.56 -3.11 -1.86
CA TRP A 17 -4.22 -3.00 -3.18
C TRP A 17 -5.76 -2.96 -3.08
N GLU A 18 -6.34 -3.71 -2.14
CA GLU A 18 -7.79 -3.74 -1.89
C GLU A 18 -8.35 -2.39 -1.40
N GLU A 19 -7.54 -1.58 -0.73
CA GLU A 19 -7.88 -0.21 -0.37
C GLU A 19 -7.64 0.71 -1.57
N LYS A 20 -6.48 0.56 -2.24
CA LYS A 20 -6.10 1.47 -3.33
C LYS A 20 -7.06 1.43 -4.51
N VAL A 21 -7.49 0.23 -4.90
CA VAL A 21 -8.35 0.05 -6.09
C VAL A 21 -9.71 0.74 -5.96
N LYS A 22 -10.16 1.02 -4.74
CA LYS A 22 -11.42 1.75 -4.47
C LYS A 22 -11.33 3.24 -4.82
N GLU A 23 -10.12 3.80 -4.81
CA GLU A 23 -9.86 5.20 -5.16
C GLU A 23 -9.57 5.40 -6.65
N LEU A 24 -9.19 4.32 -7.35
CA LEU A 24 -8.81 4.39 -8.75
C LEU A 24 -10.05 4.46 -9.65
N PRO A 25 -10.01 5.22 -10.75
CA PRO A 25 -11.03 5.12 -11.79
C PRO A 25 -11.01 3.71 -12.41
N THR A 26 -12.04 3.36 -13.17
CA THR A 26 -12.10 2.10 -13.91
C THR A 26 -10.82 1.85 -14.69
N ILE A 27 -10.13 0.76 -14.38
CA ILE A 27 -8.91 0.33 -15.07
C ILE A 27 -9.33 -0.22 -16.43
N LEU A 28 -8.94 0.47 -17.50
CA LEU A 28 -9.28 0.10 -18.89
C LEU A 28 -8.34 -0.96 -19.48
N GLY A 29 -7.20 -1.22 -18.83
CA GLY A 29 -6.19 -2.18 -19.25
C GLY A 29 -6.05 -3.37 -18.30
N ASP A 30 -4.89 -4.01 -18.34
CA ASP A 30 -4.59 -5.15 -17.48
C ASP A 30 -4.47 -4.72 -16.01
N LYS A 31 -5.38 -5.24 -15.18
CA LYS A 31 -5.44 -4.93 -13.74
C LYS A 31 -4.26 -5.52 -12.97
N GLU A 32 -3.68 -6.63 -13.41
CA GLU A 32 -2.53 -7.25 -12.75
C GLU A 32 -1.28 -6.38 -12.89
N ILE A 33 -1.07 -5.76 -14.06
CA ILE A 33 0.05 -4.84 -14.29
C ILE A 33 -0.07 -3.63 -13.36
N VAL A 34 -1.26 -3.03 -13.27
CA VAL A 34 -1.48 -1.87 -12.39
C VAL A 34 -1.28 -2.24 -10.92
N LYS A 35 -1.78 -3.41 -10.51
CA LYS A 35 -1.57 -3.95 -9.16
C LYS A 35 -0.07 -4.10 -8.86
N GLN A 36 0.67 -4.77 -9.74
CA GLN A 36 2.09 -5.02 -9.55
C GLN A 36 2.86 -3.70 -9.45
N LYS A 37 2.57 -2.73 -10.32
CA LYS A 37 3.22 -1.42 -10.29
C LYS A 37 2.88 -0.64 -9.02
N TRP A 38 1.66 -0.78 -8.50
CA TRP A 38 1.29 -0.20 -7.21
C TRP A 38 2.10 -0.82 -6.07
N GLU A 39 2.14 -2.14 -5.98
CA GLU A 39 2.86 -2.86 -4.93
C GLU A 39 4.37 -2.58 -4.96
N ASP A 40 4.96 -2.48 -6.16
CA ASP A 40 6.36 -2.06 -6.36
C ASP A 40 6.63 -0.68 -5.72
N VAL A 41 5.77 0.31 -6.00
CA VAL A 41 5.93 1.69 -5.51
C VAL A 41 5.60 1.81 -4.02
N ASP A 42 4.56 1.14 -3.55
CA ASP A 42 4.15 1.12 -2.14
C ASP A 42 5.27 0.54 -1.25
N GLY A 43 5.92 -0.54 -1.69
CA GLY A 43 7.07 -1.12 -1.01
C GLY A 43 8.27 -0.16 -0.95
N LEU A 44 8.56 0.58 -2.02
CA LEU A 44 9.59 1.63 -1.99
C LEU A 44 9.23 2.76 -1.02
N GLY A 45 7.96 3.16 -0.98
CA GLY A 45 7.44 4.14 -0.01
C GLY A 45 7.64 3.68 1.43
N TYR A 46 7.34 2.40 1.71
CA TYR A 46 7.57 1.79 3.02
C TYR A 46 9.05 1.90 3.43
N VAL A 47 9.97 1.51 2.55
CA VAL A 47 11.41 1.57 2.83
C VAL A 47 11.85 3.02 3.08
N TYR A 48 11.38 3.97 2.27
CA TYR A 48 11.72 5.39 2.42
C TYR A 48 11.33 5.92 3.80
N ILE A 49 10.11 5.63 4.27
CA ILE A 49 9.65 6.04 5.61
C ILE A 49 10.61 5.52 6.70
N TRP A 50 11.02 4.25 6.62
CA TRP A 50 11.96 3.68 7.60
C TRP A 50 13.36 4.26 7.49
N GLN A 51 13.85 4.54 6.28
CA GLN A 51 15.14 5.21 6.12
C GLN A 51 15.15 6.58 6.79
N CYS A 52 14.08 7.36 6.67
CA CYS A 52 13.94 8.64 7.38
C CYS A 52 13.93 8.49 8.91
N LEU A 53 13.43 7.37 9.44
CA LEU A 53 13.28 7.13 10.88
C LEU A 53 14.48 6.46 11.54
N LEU A 54 15.34 5.77 10.79
CA LEU A 54 16.40 4.92 11.34
C LEU A 54 17.82 5.31 10.90
N SER A 55 17.96 6.20 9.93
CA SER A 55 19.27 6.52 9.31
C SER A 55 19.89 7.83 9.81
N PHE A 56 19.60 8.23 11.06
CA PHE A 56 20.16 9.41 11.71
C PHE A 56 21.01 9.07 12.92
#